data_AF-A0A3M8CHD8-F1
#
_entry.id   AF-A0A3M8CHD8-F1
#
_cell.length_a   1.000
_cell.length_b   1.000
_cell.length_c   1.000
_cell.angle_alpha   90.00
_cell.angle_beta   90.00
_cell.angle_gamma   90.00
#
_symmetry.space_group_name_H-M   'P 1'
#
loop_
_entity.id
_entity.type
_entity.pdbx_description
1 polymer ?
#
loop_
_entity_poly.entity_id
_entity_poly.type
_entity_poly.pdbx_seq_one_letter_code
_entity_poly.pdbx_strand_id
1 'polypeptide(L)'
;MKRYLVSLWIMLMLVFSLGGMASVQAHAGLMGSTPQEGEVLKTNPGQLSFQFTETLEPDLVSIRLYDWNGIEVRLEQPTLQPGDASRVNVRLPELAQGTYNAIVAVVSEDGHPVEERLSFSIGQKSATVVMPEQRQSDSTYLIVYRHLTQGLLLLGGGMYFVAWRAQRFGLPSFTQVLGMGRQIGWFLMVIGLFFLWFLYDESLPAVSLTTILLQGNWGVLLQSPFAIMLLISLLWLLLLVIPGMVTGWYLFIWALLISTQAFGGHAWGISPVWLSLALRLLHVGTVALWLGALFYLLLTSRQVEQGNPVFKRFFLRMVAIAAILAVLTGALMLAVQTDVGSLLESSMTWNYLLYVKLASFLLMLGIAFRQNRYWRQQNTLQASLLRWELMLGIVAMLAGLWMSHTQYPGT
;
A
#
# COMPACT_ATOMS: atom_id res chain seq x y z
N MET A 1 -19.45 24.90 -14.67
CA MET A 1 -18.41 24.08 -15.32
C MET A 1 -17.34 23.52 -14.37
N LYS A 2 -16.75 24.30 -13.44
CA LYS A 2 -15.68 23.81 -12.53
C LYS A 2 -16.07 22.62 -11.62
N ARG A 3 -17.31 22.58 -11.10
CA ARG A 3 -17.80 21.49 -10.23
C ARG A 3 -17.96 20.15 -10.96
N TYR A 4 -18.56 20.17 -12.15
CA TYR A 4 -18.76 18.98 -12.98
C TYR A 4 -17.44 18.37 -13.46
N LEU A 5 -16.40 19.19 -13.68
CA LEU A 5 -15.07 18.69 -13.98
C LEU A 5 -14.45 17.96 -12.78
N VAL A 6 -14.55 18.49 -11.56
CA VAL A 6 -14.08 17.80 -10.35
C VAL A 6 -14.81 16.47 -10.14
N SER A 7 -16.13 16.45 -10.33
CA SER A 7 -16.93 15.23 -10.28
C SER A 7 -16.55 14.24 -11.38
N LEU A 8 -16.29 14.72 -12.60
CA LEU A 8 -15.83 13.92 -13.73
C LEU A 8 -14.43 13.34 -13.47
N TRP A 9 -13.53 14.07 -12.82
CA TRP A 9 -12.19 13.61 -12.45
C TRP A 9 -12.22 12.58 -11.31
N ILE A 10 -13.06 12.78 -10.30
CA ILE A 10 -13.29 11.79 -9.23
C ILE A 10 -13.90 10.52 -9.84
N MET A 11 -14.88 10.67 -10.74
CA MET A 11 -15.50 9.55 -11.47
C MET A 11 -14.52 8.85 -12.41
N LEU A 12 -13.64 9.59 -13.11
CA LEU A 12 -12.60 9.00 -13.96
C LEU A 12 -11.53 8.28 -13.13
N MET A 13 -11.14 8.80 -11.96
CA MET A 13 -10.25 8.07 -11.04
C MET A 13 -10.91 6.79 -10.52
N LEU A 14 -12.20 6.84 -10.15
CA LEU A 14 -12.97 5.67 -9.75
C LEU A 14 -13.11 4.66 -10.89
N VAL A 15 -13.41 5.10 -12.11
CA VAL A 15 -13.58 4.23 -13.29
C VAL A 15 -12.26 3.63 -13.75
N PHE A 16 -11.14 4.37 -13.69
CA PHE A 16 -9.82 3.80 -14.00
C PHE A 16 -9.35 2.82 -12.91
N SER A 17 -9.75 3.00 -11.66
CA SER A 17 -9.49 2.00 -10.61
C SER A 17 -10.35 0.73 -10.74
N LEU A 18 -11.41 0.78 -11.53
CA LEU A 18 -12.28 -0.37 -11.85
C LEU A 18 -11.88 -1.05 -13.18
N GLY A 19 -10.90 -0.51 -13.90
CA GLY A 19 -10.36 -1.12 -15.13
C GLY A 19 -9.58 -2.37 -14.75
N GLY A 20 -10.16 -3.55 -15.00
CA GLY A 20 -9.62 -4.85 -14.64
C GLY A 20 -8.12 -4.96 -14.92
N MET A 21 -7.34 -4.97 -13.84
CA MET A 21 -5.96 -5.41 -13.89
C MET A 21 -6.03 -6.91 -14.17
N ALA A 22 -5.51 -7.34 -15.32
CA ALA A 22 -5.32 -8.73 -15.60
C ALA A 22 -4.60 -9.36 -14.39
N SER A 23 -5.16 -10.46 -13.88
CA SER A 23 -4.61 -11.23 -12.77
C SER A 23 -3.22 -11.75 -13.16
N VAL A 24 -2.19 -10.94 -12.89
CA VAL A 24 -0.81 -11.38 -12.90
C VAL A 24 -0.55 -11.85 -11.47
N GLN A 25 -0.41 -13.16 -11.29
CA GLN A 25 -0.04 -13.77 -10.02
C GLN A 25 1.32 -13.20 -9.58
N ALA A 26 1.29 -12.29 -8.62
CA ALA A 26 2.45 -11.61 -8.05
C ALA A 26 2.35 -11.45 -6.53
N HIS A 27 1.53 -12.29 -5.88
CA HIS A 27 1.49 -12.38 -4.42
C HIS A 27 2.53 -13.40 -3.95
N ALA A 28 2.92 -13.38 -2.66
CA ALA A 28 3.89 -14.29 -2.05
C ALA A 28 3.80 -15.71 -2.63
N GLY A 29 4.61 -15.99 -3.64
CA GLY A 29 4.51 -17.21 -4.42
C GLY A 29 5.30 -18.29 -3.71
N LEU A 30 4.76 -19.49 -3.61
CA LEU A 30 5.53 -20.61 -3.10
C LEU A 30 6.68 -20.93 -4.08
N MET A 31 7.92 -20.64 -3.67
CA MET A 31 9.14 -21.00 -4.40
C MET A 31 9.41 -22.50 -4.31
N GLY A 32 9.07 -23.10 -3.18
CA GLY A 32 9.23 -24.53 -2.98
C GLY A 32 8.88 -24.96 -1.57
N SER A 33 8.75 -26.27 -1.40
CA SER A 33 8.42 -26.88 -0.12
C SER A 33 9.26 -28.12 0.14
N THR A 34 9.31 -28.55 1.39
CA THR A 34 9.81 -29.85 1.81
C THR A 34 8.80 -30.43 2.80
N PRO A 35 8.14 -31.55 2.50
CA PRO A 35 8.21 -32.36 1.27
C PRO A 35 7.81 -31.63 -0.03
N GLN A 36 8.18 -32.17 -1.18
CA GLN A 36 7.77 -31.64 -2.49
C GLN A 36 6.33 -32.05 -2.85
N GLU A 37 5.69 -31.27 -3.72
CA GLU A 37 4.35 -31.57 -4.21
C GLU A 37 4.28 -32.96 -4.87
N GLY A 38 3.36 -33.78 -4.40
CA GLY A 38 3.15 -35.15 -4.85
C GLY A 38 4.19 -36.17 -4.38
N GLU A 39 5.15 -35.77 -3.54
CA GLU A 39 6.24 -36.64 -3.06
C GLU A 39 5.70 -37.83 -2.24
N VAL A 40 6.29 -39.01 -2.45
CA VAL A 40 6.00 -40.23 -1.67
C VAL A 40 7.21 -40.58 -0.84
N LEU A 41 7.14 -40.26 0.45
CA LEU A 41 8.23 -40.45 1.40
C LEU A 41 8.20 -41.88 1.95
N LYS A 42 9.38 -42.49 2.13
CA LYS A 42 9.50 -43.81 2.78
C LYS A 42 9.34 -43.73 4.30
N THR A 43 9.67 -42.59 4.88
CA THR A 43 9.71 -42.34 6.33
C THR A 43 9.03 -41.02 6.64
N ASN A 44 8.70 -40.81 7.92
CA ASN A 44 8.10 -39.55 8.35
C ASN A 44 9.08 -38.37 8.16
N PRO A 45 8.64 -37.23 7.60
CA PRO A 45 9.53 -36.09 7.35
C PRO A 45 9.85 -35.28 8.62
N GLY A 46 9.09 -35.42 9.71
CA GLY A 46 9.30 -34.73 10.99
C GLY A 46 9.02 -33.21 10.98
N GLN A 47 9.02 -32.57 9.81
CA GLN A 47 8.76 -31.14 9.64
C GLN A 47 8.19 -30.86 8.24
N LEU A 48 7.35 -29.83 8.12
CA LEU A 48 7.04 -29.18 6.85
C LEU A 48 7.82 -27.87 6.77
N SER A 49 8.38 -27.58 5.60
CA SER A 49 9.06 -26.32 5.28
C SER A 49 8.49 -25.74 3.99
N PHE A 50 8.22 -24.43 3.98
CA PHE A 50 7.74 -23.70 2.82
C PHE A 50 8.60 -22.46 2.62
N GLN A 51 9.05 -22.23 1.39
CA GLN A 51 9.84 -21.09 0.95
C GLN A 51 8.98 -20.22 0.06
N PHE A 52 8.86 -18.94 0.38
CA PHE A 52 8.09 -17.98 -0.41
C PHE A 52 9.02 -16.99 -1.12
N THR A 53 8.47 -16.28 -2.09
CA THR A 53 9.16 -15.20 -2.81
C THR A 53 9.30 -13.93 -1.97
N GLU A 54 8.60 -13.83 -0.85
CA GLU A 54 8.53 -12.62 -0.02
C GLU A 54 8.84 -12.94 1.45
N THR A 55 9.20 -11.92 2.22
CA THR A 55 9.31 -12.04 3.67
C THR A 55 7.92 -12.22 4.28
N LEU A 56 7.79 -13.20 5.17
CA LEU A 56 6.56 -13.54 5.86
C LEU A 56 6.52 -12.90 7.25
N GLU A 57 5.32 -12.67 7.74
CA GLU A 57 5.09 -12.33 9.15
C GLU A 57 4.82 -13.61 9.95
N PRO A 58 5.64 -13.98 10.96
CA PRO A 58 5.61 -15.28 11.63
C PRO A 58 4.23 -15.69 12.15
N ASP A 59 3.51 -14.71 12.68
CA ASP A 59 2.23 -14.90 13.37
C ASP A 59 1.02 -14.84 12.42
N LEU A 60 1.26 -14.47 11.16
CA LEU A 60 0.25 -14.49 10.09
C LEU A 60 0.45 -15.67 9.13
N VAL A 61 1.30 -16.63 9.53
CA VAL A 61 1.38 -17.93 8.86
C VAL A 61 0.55 -18.95 9.62
N SER A 62 -0.40 -19.56 8.92
CA SER A 62 -1.10 -20.74 9.40
C SER A 62 -0.79 -21.91 8.49
N ILE A 63 -0.48 -23.06 9.09
CA ILE A 63 -0.32 -24.32 8.38
C ILE A 63 -1.34 -25.28 8.98
N ARG A 64 -2.27 -25.74 8.16
CA ARG A 64 -3.23 -26.79 8.51
C ARG A 64 -2.89 -28.04 7.73
N LEU A 65 -2.93 -29.18 8.39
CA LEU A 65 -2.65 -30.48 7.76
C LEU A 65 -3.90 -31.34 7.86
N TYR A 66 -4.30 -31.97 6.76
CA TYR A 66 -5.42 -32.89 6.70
C TYR A 66 -4.96 -34.27 6.25
N ASP A 67 -5.51 -35.31 6.84
CA ASP A 67 -5.33 -36.69 6.37
C ASP A 67 -6.19 -36.98 5.12
N TRP A 68 -6.08 -38.19 4.58
CA TRP A 68 -6.82 -38.62 3.39
C TRP A 68 -8.35 -38.70 3.59
N ASN A 69 -8.83 -38.70 4.83
CA ASN A 69 -10.26 -38.66 5.16
C ASN A 69 -10.78 -37.21 5.31
N GLY A 70 -9.91 -36.21 5.18
CA GLY A 70 -10.24 -34.80 5.41
C GLY A 70 -10.27 -34.42 6.89
N ILE A 71 -9.68 -35.23 7.78
CA ILE A 71 -9.59 -34.94 9.21
C ILE A 71 -8.34 -34.09 9.47
N GLU A 72 -8.51 -32.98 10.19
CA GLU A 72 -7.40 -32.10 10.54
C GLU A 72 -6.46 -32.76 11.57
N VAL A 73 -5.18 -32.82 11.22
CA VAL A 73 -4.08 -33.21 12.10
C VAL A 73 -3.63 -31.96 12.86
N ARG A 74 -3.72 -32.00 14.19
CA ARG A 74 -3.33 -30.88 15.03
C ARG A 74 -1.82 -30.66 15.00
N LEU A 75 -1.41 -29.45 14.65
CA LEU A 75 -0.01 -29.03 14.61
C LEU A 75 0.33 -28.03 15.73
N GLU A 76 1.63 -27.88 16.01
CA GLU A 76 2.16 -26.75 16.77
C GLU A 76 2.16 -25.47 15.91
N GLN A 77 2.42 -24.32 16.54
CA GLN A 77 2.49 -23.05 15.81
C GLN A 77 3.67 -23.05 14.83
N PRO A 78 3.47 -22.62 13.56
CA PRO A 78 4.55 -22.44 12.62
C PRO A 78 5.56 -21.40 13.10
N THR A 79 6.82 -21.58 12.72
CA THR A 79 7.91 -20.64 13.05
C THR A 79 8.71 -20.32 11.80
N LEU A 80 9.08 -19.04 11.63
CA LEU A 80 9.99 -18.66 10.55
C LEU A 80 11.39 -19.23 10.79
N GLN A 81 12.11 -19.47 9.70
CA GLN A 81 13.50 -19.88 9.75
C GLN A 81 14.36 -18.73 10.32
N PRO A 82 15.14 -18.95 11.38
CA PRO A 82 16.07 -17.95 11.87
C PRO A 82 17.05 -17.52 10.77
N GLY A 83 17.11 -16.21 10.50
CA GLY A 83 17.97 -15.64 9.45
C GLY A 83 17.37 -15.63 8.04
N ASP A 84 16.19 -16.23 7.84
CA ASP A 84 15.46 -16.23 6.57
C ASP A 84 13.95 -16.17 6.82
N ALA A 85 13.41 -14.95 6.89
CA ALA A 85 11.99 -14.72 7.15
C ALA A 85 11.09 -15.01 5.94
N SER A 86 11.64 -15.41 4.79
CA SER A 86 10.85 -15.89 3.65
C SER A 86 10.54 -17.40 3.71
N ARG A 87 11.09 -18.08 4.73
CA ARG A 87 10.87 -19.50 4.99
C ARG A 87 10.13 -19.73 6.30
N VAL A 88 9.10 -20.57 6.24
CA VAL A 88 8.32 -21.00 7.40
C VAL A 88 8.39 -22.50 7.58
N ASN A 89 8.44 -22.94 8.83
CA ASN A 89 8.48 -24.35 9.18
C ASN A 89 7.48 -24.71 10.28
N VAL A 90 6.96 -25.94 10.26
CA VAL A 90 6.14 -26.50 11.34
C VAL A 90 6.54 -27.94 11.63
N ARG A 91 6.68 -28.28 12.92
CA ARG A 91 6.99 -29.65 13.33
C ARG A 91 5.78 -30.55 13.15
N LEU A 92 6.02 -31.77 12.70
CA LEU A 92 4.99 -32.77 12.51
C LEU A 92 5.00 -33.79 13.66
N PRO A 93 3.83 -34.25 14.14
CA PRO A 93 3.75 -35.46 14.94
C PRO A 93 4.09 -36.68 14.08
N GLU A 94 4.18 -37.85 14.71
CA GLU A 94 4.27 -39.09 13.96
C GLU A 94 2.96 -39.31 13.18
N LEU A 95 3.10 -39.45 11.86
CA LEU A 95 2.02 -39.58 10.89
C LEU A 95 1.95 -41.01 10.39
N ALA A 96 0.73 -41.56 10.29
CA ALA A 96 0.47 -42.87 9.70
C ALA A 96 0.71 -42.88 8.18
N GLN A 97 0.84 -44.07 7.60
CA GLN A 97 0.96 -44.22 6.14
C GLN A 97 -0.32 -43.78 5.43
N GLY A 98 -0.16 -43.01 4.35
CA GLY A 98 -1.26 -42.45 3.56
C GLY A 98 -0.93 -41.08 2.97
N THR A 99 -1.90 -40.50 2.27
CA THR A 99 -1.80 -39.17 1.65
C THR A 99 -2.29 -38.07 2.59
N TYR A 100 -1.55 -36.97 2.65
CA TYR A 100 -1.88 -35.78 3.44
C TYR A 100 -1.93 -34.54 2.55
N ASN A 101 -2.76 -33.58 2.93
CA ASN A 101 -2.86 -32.28 2.29
C ASN A 101 -2.56 -31.18 3.30
N ALA A 102 -1.46 -30.47 3.10
CA ALA A 102 -1.15 -29.26 3.84
C ALA A 102 -1.72 -28.05 3.11
N ILE A 103 -2.35 -27.16 3.88
CA ILE A 103 -2.80 -25.85 3.45
C ILE A 103 -1.97 -24.85 4.24
N VAL A 104 -1.12 -24.10 3.54
CA VAL A 104 -0.38 -22.99 4.13
C VAL A 104 -1.04 -21.69 3.69
N ALA A 105 -1.58 -20.95 4.66
CA ALA A 105 -2.06 -19.59 4.43
C ALA A 105 -1.07 -18.61 5.05
N VAL A 106 -0.52 -17.74 4.21
CA VAL A 106 0.37 -16.64 4.60
C VAL A 106 -0.30 -15.32 4.27
N VAL A 107 -0.09 -14.29 5.07
CA VAL A 107 -0.44 -12.92 4.66
C VAL A 107 0.83 -12.28 4.13
N SER A 108 0.86 -11.97 2.83
CA SER A 108 1.93 -11.20 2.22
C SER A 108 1.92 -9.75 2.73
N GLU A 109 2.99 -9.04 2.45
CA GLU A 109 3.26 -7.72 3.02
C GLU A 109 2.30 -6.62 2.54
N ASP A 110 1.68 -6.85 1.37
CA ASP A 110 0.58 -6.05 0.82
C ASP A 110 -0.78 -6.36 1.47
N GLY A 111 -0.80 -7.23 2.49
CA GLY A 111 -2.00 -7.64 3.22
C GLY A 111 -2.84 -8.67 2.47
N HIS A 112 -2.32 -9.28 1.41
CA HIS A 112 -3.00 -10.37 0.72
C HIS A 112 -2.79 -11.70 1.42
N PRO A 113 -3.87 -12.39 1.81
CA PRO A 113 -3.77 -13.79 2.17
C PRO A 113 -3.49 -14.59 0.90
N VAL A 114 -2.38 -15.28 0.88
CA VAL A 114 -2.04 -16.31 -0.09
C VAL A 114 -2.24 -17.65 0.57
N GLU A 115 -3.04 -18.51 -0.04
CA GLU A 115 -3.23 -19.89 0.40
C GLU A 115 -2.65 -20.83 -0.64
N GLU A 116 -1.65 -21.60 -0.24
CA GLU A 116 -0.99 -22.61 -1.08
C GLU A 116 -1.29 -24.01 -0.54
N ARG A 117 -1.38 -24.96 -1.46
CA ARG A 117 -1.71 -26.35 -1.18
C ARG A 117 -0.52 -27.23 -1.51
N LEU A 118 -0.24 -28.15 -0.60
CA LEU A 118 0.80 -29.15 -0.77
C LEU A 118 0.23 -30.54 -0.45
N SER A 119 0.31 -31.46 -1.40
CA SER A 119 -0.03 -32.87 -1.19
C SER A 119 1.24 -33.72 -1.10
N PHE A 120 1.36 -34.59 -0.10
CA PHE A 120 2.45 -35.56 0.01
C PHE A 120 1.94 -36.88 0.59
N SER A 121 2.68 -37.97 0.45
CA SER A 121 2.29 -39.29 0.96
C SER A 121 3.40 -39.97 1.73
N ILE A 122 3.03 -40.80 2.71
CA ILE A 122 3.95 -41.62 3.50
C ILE A 122 3.71 -43.09 3.15
N GLY A 123 4.75 -43.77 2.67
CA GLY A 123 4.73 -45.18 2.24
C GLY A 123 4.06 -45.38 0.89
N GLN A 124 2.76 -45.08 0.81
CA GLN A 124 1.95 -45.23 -0.41
C GLN A 124 0.86 -44.17 -0.50
N LYS A 125 0.37 -43.92 -1.73
CA LYS A 125 -0.74 -43.01 -1.97
C LYS A 125 -2.06 -43.65 -1.54
N SER A 126 -2.93 -42.88 -0.88
CA SER A 126 -4.29 -43.31 -0.53
C SER A 126 -5.16 -43.41 -1.79
N ALA A 127 -6.01 -44.43 -1.85
CA ALA A 127 -6.90 -44.65 -3.00
C ALA A 127 -8.03 -43.61 -3.11
N THR A 128 -8.37 -42.94 -2.02
CA THR A 128 -9.36 -41.86 -1.97
C THR A 128 -8.83 -40.77 -1.06
N VAL A 129 -8.94 -39.53 -1.51
CA VAL A 129 -8.50 -38.33 -0.77
C VAL A 129 -9.64 -37.34 -0.77
N VAL A 130 -10.15 -37.01 0.41
CA VAL A 130 -11.16 -35.96 0.59
C VAL A 130 -10.44 -34.62 0.65
N MET A 131 -10.77 -33.73 -0.29
CA MET A 131 -10.21 -32.38 -0.33
C MET A 131 -11.10 -31.42 0.46
N PRO A 132 -10.54 -30.61 1.39
CA PRO A 132 -11.31 -29.56 2.07
C PRO A 132 -11.72 -28.45 1.08
N GLU A 133 -12.93 -27.93 1.28
CA GLU A 133 -13.52 -26.86 0.47
C GLU A 133 -12.73 -25.55 0.62
N GLN A 134 -12.40 -24.90 -0.50
CA GLN A 134 -11.56 -23.69 -0.53
C GLN A 134 -12.43 -22.43 -0.59
N ARG A 135 -12.15 -21.44 0.26
CA ARG A 135 -12.59 -20.07 0.01
C ARG A 135 -11.49 -19.34 -0.75
N GLN A 136 -11.67 -19.16 -2.05
CA GLN A 136 -10.85 -18.25 -2.84
C GLN A 136 -11.42 -16.83 -2.67
N SER A 137 -10.70 -15.95 -1.95
CA SER A 137 -11.09 -14.55 -1.82
C SER A 137 -10.53 -13.75 -3.00
N ASP A 138 -11.39 -13.06 -3.77
CA ASP A 138 -10.95 -12.07 -4.75
C ASP A 138 -10.45 -10.81 -4.02
N SER A 139 -9.14 -10.61 -4.02
CA SER A 139 -8.49 -9.53 -3.29
C SER A 139 -8.42 -8.21 -4.07
N THR A 140 -8.90 -8.17 -5.32
CA THR A 140 -8.81 -7.00 -6.20
C THR A 140 -9.47 -5.78 -5.58
N TYR A 141 -10.63 -5.96 -4.95
CA TYR A 141 -11.34 -4.87 -4.29
C TYR A 141 -10.57 -4.30 -3.10
N LEU A 142 -9.90 -5.16 -2.31
CA LEU A 142 -9.07 -4.72 -1.20
C LEU A 142 -7.97 -3.77 -1.67
N ILE A 143 -7.28 -4.11 -2.77
CA ILE A 143 -6.20 -3.27 -3.34
C ILE A 143 -6.72 -1.88 -3.70
N VAL A 144 -7.80 -1.84 -4.46
CA VAL A 144 -8.38 -0.59 -4.95
C VAL A 144 -8.83 0.29 -3.79
N TYR A 145 -9.57 -0.28 -2.83
CA TYR A 145 -10.06 0.46 -1.67
C TYR A 145 -8.95 0.88 -0.71
N ARG A 146 -7.90 0.07 -0.56
CA ARG A 146 -6.70 0.43 0.20
C ARG A 146 -6.08 1.70 -0.36
N HIS A 147 -5.70 1.70 -1.63
CA HIS A 147 -5.01 2.84 -2.24
C HIS A 147 -5.90 4.08 -2.33
N LEU A 148 -7.21 3.90 -2.55
CA LEU A 148 -8.17 5.00 -2.52
C LEU A 148 -8.23 5.66 -1.14
N THR A 149 -8.35 4.84 -0.08
CA THR A 149 -8.42 5.32 1.31
C THR A 149 -7.12 6.00 1.71
N GLN A 150 -5.96 5.38 1.42
CA GLN A 150 -4.64 5.96 1.69
C GLN A 150 -4.42 7.26 0.91
N GLY A 151 -4.81 7.30 -0.37
CA GLY A 151 -4.76 8.51 -1.19
C GLY A 151 -5.59 9.65 -0.61
N LEU A 152 -6.77 9.35 -0.06
CA LEU A 152 -7.61 10.35 0.60
C LEU A 152 -6.98 10.89 1.89
N LEU A 153 -6.35 10.02 2.69
CA LEU A 153 -5.61 10.42 3.91
C LEU A 153 -4.42 11.34 3.56
N LEU A 154 -3.62 10.97 2.55
CA LEU A 154 -2.48 11.76 2.09
C LEU A 154 -2.92 13.09 1.48
N LEU A 155 -4.00 13.10 0.69
CA LEU A 155 -4.59 14.31 0.13
C LEU A 155 -5.07 15.26 1.23
N GLY A 156 -5.79 14.74 2.22
CA GLY A 156 -6.31 15.51 3.35
C GLY A 156 -5.19 16.15 4.17
N GLY A 157 -4.19 15.36 4.56
CA GLY A 157 -3.05 15.84 5.34
C GLY A 157 -2.19 16.84 4.56
N GLY A 158 -1.85 16.50 3.31
CA GLY A 158 -1.11 17.39 2.42
C GLY A 158 -1.81 18.73 2.21
N MET A 159 -3.11 18.70 1.95
CA MET A 159 -3.94 19.89 1.79
C MET A 159 -3.96 20.74 3.06
N TYR A 160 -4.03 20.11 4.24
CA TYR A 160 -3.97 20.82 5.52
C TYR A 160 -2.63 21.54 5.71
N PHE A 161 -1.50 20.86 5.49
CA PHE A 161 -0.17 21.45 5.60
C PHE A 161 0.04 22.62 4.63
N VAL A 162 -0.37 22.44 3.37
CA VAL A 162 -0.25 23.49 2.35
C VAL A 162 -1.10 24.70 2.72
N ALA A 163 -2.38 24.50 3.07
CA ALA A 163 -3.28 25.59 3.43
C ALA A 163 -2.86 26.31 4.72
N TRP A 164 -2.37 25.57 5.73
CA TRP A 164 -1.79 26.15 6.94
C TRP A 164 -0.59 27.05 6.62
N ARG A 165 0.33 26.57 5.76
CA ARG A 165 1.48 27.38 5.35
C ARG A 165 1.04 28.58 4.51
N ALA A 166 0.06 28.41 3.63
CA ALA A 166 -0.49 29.44 2.77
C ALA A 166 -1.15 30.57 3.58
N GLN A 167 -1.87 30.24 4.65
CA GLN A 167 -2.51 31.20 5.55
C GLN A 167 -1.50 32.20 6.15
N ARG A 168 -0.26 31.76 6.43
CA ARG A 168 0.82 32.65 6.91
C ARG A 168 1.23 33.71 5.88
N PHE A 169 0.85 33.55 4.62
CA PHE A 169 1.07 34.51 3.53
C PHE A 169 -0.21 35.27 3.15
N GLY A 170 -1.27 35.22 3.97
CA GLY A 170 -2.55 35.88 3.69
C GLY A 170 -3.39 35.19 2.60
N LEU A 171 -3.06 33.94 2.26
CA LEU A 171 -3.84 33.14 1.31
C LEU A 171 -4.97 32.39 2.03
N PRO A 172 -5.99 31.89 1.29
CA PRO A 172 -7.13 31.19 1.88
C PRO A 172 -6.76 30.04 2.82
N SER A 173 -7.35 30.01 4.02
CA SER A 173 -7.11 28.96 5.00
C SER A 173 -7.81 27.64 4.63
N PHE A 174 -7.43 26.54 5.28
CA PHE A 174 -8.03 25.22 5.06
C PHE A 174 -9.57 25.24 5.20
N THR A 175 -10.09 25.97 6.21
CA THR A 175 -11.53 26.11 6.45
C THR A 175 -12.23 26.95 5.39
N GLN A 176 -11.59 28.02 4.91
CA GLN A 176 -12.14 28.88 3.84
C GLN A 176 -12.21 28.14 2.50
N VAL A 177 -11.23 27.29 2.22
CA VAL A 177 -11.12 26.59 0.95
C VAL A 177 -12.08 25.40 0.87
N LEU A 178 -12.19 24.60 1.94
CA LEU A 178 -13.00 23.38 1.94
C LEU A 178 -14.42 23.57 2.48
N GLY A 179 -14.66 24.51 3.40
CA GLY A 179 -15.95 24.69 4.05
C GLY A 179 -16.51 23.36 4.61
N MET A 180 -17.74 23.02 4.24
CA MET A 180 -18.39 21.74 4.60
C MET A 180 -17.70 20.51 3.97
N GLY A 181 -16.94 20.68 2.89
CA GLY A 181 -16.17 19.61 2.26
C GLY A 181 -15.16 18.94 3.20
N ARG A 182 -14.73 19.64 4.27
CA ARG A 182 -13.90 19.05 5.34
C ARG A 182 -14.63 17.95 6.10
N GLN A 183 -15.90 18.14 6.43
CA GLN A 183 -16.71 17.15 7.16
C GLN A 183 -16.99 15.93 6.26
N ILE A 184 -17.32 16.18 4.98
CA ILE A 184 -17.51 15.12 3.98
C ILE A 184 -16.20 14.32 3.81
N GLY A 185 -15.06 15.00 3.63
CA GLY A 185 -13.77 14.35 3.50
C GLY A 185 -13.40 13.50 4.72
N TRP A 186 -13.60 14.04 5.93
CA TRP A 186 -13.40 13.28 7.17
C TRP A 186 -14.29 12.05 7.26
N PHE A 187 -15.59 12.19 6.96
CA PHE A 187 -16.53 11.07 6.97
C PHE A 187 -16.15 9.99 5.95
N LEU A 188 -15.73 10.39 4.74
CA LEU A 188 -15.23 9.46 3.71
C LEU A 188 -13.95 8.75 4.15
N MET A 189 -13.03 9.42 4.85
CA MET A 189 -11.82 8.79 5.40
C MET A 189 -12.16 7.77 6.49
N VAL A 190 -13.09 8.10 7.39
CA VAL A 190 -13.54 7.17 8.45
C VAL A 190 -14.25 5.96 7.87
N ILE A 191 -15.23 6.16 6.98
CA ILE A 191 -15.91 5.05 6.28
C ILE A 191 -14.91 4.23 5.47
N GLY A 192 -13.97 4.88 4.77
CA GLY A 192 -12.94 4.19 4.01
C GLY A 192 -12.11 3.26 4.89
N LEU A 193 -11.69 3.70 6.07
CA LEU A 193 -10.97 2.85 7.03
C LEU A 193 -11.84 1.71 7.58
N PHE A 194 -13.11 1.96 7.92
CA PHE A 194 -14.02 0.92 8.37
C PHE A 194 -14.26 -0.13 7.29
N PHE A 195 -14.54 0.30 6.06
CA PHE A 195 -14.77 -0.61 4.95
C PHE A 195 -13.51 -1.41 4.61
N LEU A 196 -12.34 -0.76 4.63
CA LEU A 196 -11.06 -1.41 4.43
C LEU A 196 -10.74 -2.45 5.53
N TRP A 197 -11.13 -2.19 6.79
CA TRP A 197 -11.05 -3.17 7.87
C TRP A 197 -11.88 -4.42 7.54
N PHE A 198 -13.13 -4.26 7.13
CA PHE A 198 -13.99 -5.42 6.80
C PHE A 198 -13.52 -6.17 5.57
N LEU A 199 -13.04 -5.48 4.54
CA LEU A 199 -12.44 -6.13 3.36
C LEU A 199 -11.20 -6.94 3.75
N TYR A 200 -10.39 -6.42 4.68
CA TYR A 200 -9.21 -7.14 5.18
C TYR A 200 -9.58 -8.31 6.10
N ASP A 201 -10.59 -8.15 6.95
CA ASP A 201 -11.12 -9.24 7.78
C ASP A 201 -11.70 -10.38 6.92
N GLU A 202 -12.44 -10.03 5.87
CA GLU A 202 -13.04 -10.98 4.93
C GLU A 202 -12.00 -11.68 4.05
N SER A 203 -10.87 -11.02 3.74
CA SER A 203 -9.81 -11.66 2.96
C SER A 203 -9.15 -12.79 3.76
N LEU A 204 -9.09 -12.71 5.09
CA LEU A 204 -8.38 -13.70 5.91
C LEU A 204 -9.14 -15.04 6.01
N PRO A 205 -8.58 -16.16 5.52
CA PRO A 205 -9.30 -17.43 5.40
C PRO A 205 -9.42 -18.20 6.72
N ALA A 206 -8.51 -17.95 7.67
CA ALA A 206 -8.38 -18.75 8.89
C ALA A 206 -8.80 -18.01 10.17
N VAL A 207 -8.91 -16.68 10.13
CA VAL A 207 -9.03 -15.83 11.31
C VAL A 207 -10.01 -14.70 11.04
N SER A 208 -10.89 -14.40 11.99
CA SER A 208 -11.65 -13.13 11.98
C SER A 208 -11.07 -12.15 12.99
N LEU A 209 -10.38 -11.14 12.49
CA LEU A 209 -9.91 -9.98 13.23
C LEU A 209 -11.04 -9.23 13.93
N THR A 210 -12.24 -9.16 13.33
CA THR A 210 -13.39 -8.52 13.98
C THR A 210 -13.77 -9.27 15.26
N THR A 211 -13.81 -10.60 15.23
CA THR A 211 -14.09 -11.39 16.44
C THR A 211 -13.00 -11.25 17.49
N ILE A 212 -11.72 -11.27 17.07
CA ILE A 212 -10.55 -11.08 17.96
C ILE A 212 -10.60 -9.72 18.65
N LEU A 213 -10.88 -8.66 17.88
CA LEU A 213 -11.00 -7.30 18.40
C LEU A 213 -12.12 -7.21 19.46
N LEU A 214 -13.29 -7.78 19.17
CA LEU A 214 -14.44 -7.79 20.08
C LEU A 214 -14.19 -8.62 21.35
N GLN A 215 -13.43 -9.70 21.24
CA GLN A 215 -13.01 -10.53 22.38
C GLN A 215 -11.88 -9.90 23.20
N GLY A 216 -11.30 -8.80 22.74
CA GLY A 216 -10.19 -8.12 23.42
C GLY A 216 -8.88 -8.89 23.41
N ASN A 217 -8.68 -9.81 22.45
CA ASN A 217 -7.44 -10.56 22.32
C ASN A 217 -6.36 -9.74 21.58
N TRP A 218 -5.84 -8.74 22.28
CA TRP A 218 -4.83 -7.81 21.76
C TRP A 218 -3.52 -8.50 21.36
N GLY A 219 -3.20 -9.64 21.97
CA GLY A 219 -1.99 -10.41 21.65
C GLY A 219 -1.96 -10.83 20.19
N VAL A 220 -3.08 -11.35 19.69
CA VAL A 220 -3.20 -11.77 18.28
C VAL A 220 -3.39 -10.56 17.36
N LEU A 221 -4.12 -9.53 17.80
CA LEU A 221 -4.36 -8.36 16.96
C LEU A 221 -3.10 -7.54 16.67
N LEU A 222 -2.19 -7.45 17.65
CA LEU A 222 -0.90 -6.76 17.52
C LEU A 222 0.09 -7.49 16.59
N GLN A 223 -0.27 -8.67 16.10
CA GLN A 223 0.51 -9.44 15.13
C GLN A 223 0.18 -9.08 13.67
N SER A 224 -0.85 -8.26 13.43
CA SER A 224 -1.18 -7.75 12.09
C SER A 224 -0.77 -6.28 11.96
N PRO A 225 0.39 -5.96 11.35
CA PRO A 225 0.84 -4.59 11.15
C PRO A 225 -0.17 -3.75 10.37
N PHE A 226 -0.88 -4.36 9.41
CA PHE A 226 -1.91 -3.67 8.64
C PHE A 226 -3.15 -3.37 9.50
N ALA A 227 -3.64 -4.32 10.30
CA ALA A 227 -4.75 -4.05 11.23
C ALA A 227 -4.40 -2.93 12.22
N ILE A 228 -3.18 -2.97 12.77
CA ILE A 228 -2.67 -1.91 13.65
C ILE A 228 -2.61 -0.57 12.92
N MET A 229 -2.11 -0.54 11.68
CA MET A 229 -2.07 0.65 10.85
C MET A 229 -3.47 1.25 10.66
N LEU A 230 -4.51 0.43 10.41
CA LEU A 230 -5.89 0.89 10.28
C LEU A 230 -6.44 1.45 11.60
N LEU A 231 -6.21 0.76 12.72
CA LEU A 231 -6.68 1.21 14.05
C LEU A 231 -6.00 2.50 14.50
N ILE A 232 -4.69 2.61 14.30
CA ILE A 232 -3.92 3.82 14.57
C ILE A 232 -4.38 4.97 13.67
N SER A 233 -4.62 4.70 12.37
CA SER A 233 -5.17 5.70 11.45
C SER A 233 -6.55 6.18 11.88
N LEU A 234 -7.42 5.27 12.34
CA LEU A 234 -8.74 5.60 12.86
C LEU A 234 -8.63 6.44 14.13
N LEU A 235 -7.77 6.07 15.07
CA LEU A 235 -7.50 6.83 16.29
C LEU A 235 -7.06 8.26 15.96
N TRP A 236 -6.13 8.45 15.02
CA TRP A 236 -5.70 9.78 14.58
C TRP A 236 -6.84 10.58 13.95
N LEU A 237 -7.71 9.98 13.14
CA LEU A 237 -8.88 10.67 12.59
C LEU A 237 -9.88 11.09 13.67
N LEU A 238 -10.08 10.27 14.72
CA LEU A 238 -10.95 10.63 15.85
C LEU A 238 -10.36 11.80 16.66
N LEU A 239 -9.06 11.76 16.93
CA LEU A 239 -8.33 12.83 17.63
C LEU A 239 -8.29 14.15 16.84
N LEU A 240 -8.43 14.08 15.50
CA LEU A 240 -8.52 15.25 14.64
C LEU A 240 -9.81 16.07 14.84
N VAL A 241 -10.89 15.45 15.32
CA VAL A 241 -12.21 16.10 15.46
C VAL A 241 -12.30 16.93 16.73
N ILE A 242 -11.44 16.68 17.72
CA ILE A 242 -11.48 17.37 19.01
C ILE A 242 -11.41 18.89 18.78
N PRO A 243 -12.48 19.64 19.14
CA PRO A 243 -12.55 21.07 18.87
C PRO A 243 -11.70 21.87 19.85
N GLY A 244 -11.30 23.08 19.46
CA GLY A 244 -10.64 24.04 20.36
C GLY A 244 -9.17 23.76 20.66
N MET A 245 -8.54 22.78 19.99
CA MET A 245 -7.12 22.50 20.16
C MET A 245 -6.25 23.54 19.44
N VAL A 246 -5.02 23.74 19.93
CA VAL A 246 -4.04 24.64 19.29
C VAL A 246 -3.64 24.11 17.90
N THR A 247 -3.27 24.99 16.97
CA THR A 247 -2.90 24.62 15.59
C THR A 247 -1.83 23.53 15.51
N GLY A 248 -0.91 23.50 16.48
CA GLY A 248 0.14 22.48 16.59
C GLY A 248 -0.41 21.06 16.76
N TRP A 249 -1.54 20.90 17.45
CA TRP A 249 -2.22 19.61 17.62
C TRP A 249 -2.61 19.02 16.27
N TYR A 250 -3.36 19.78 15.46
CA TYR A 250 -3.83 19.29 14.16
C TYR A 250 -2.68 19.03 13.19
N LEU A 251 -1.62 19.84 13.22
CA LEU A 251 -0.41 19.56 12.43
C LEU A 251 0.25 18.25 12.86
N PHE A 252 0.36 18.03 14.17
CA PHE A 252 0.96 16.81 14.71
C PHE A 252 0.15 15.56 14.33
N ILE A 253 -1.18 15.59 14.50
CA ILE A 253 -2.05 14.46 14.14
C ILE A 253 -2.01 14.18 12.63
N TRP A 254 -2.04 15.22 11.77
CA TRP A 254 -1.89 15.01 10.32
C TRP A 254 -0.52 14.45 9.95
N ALA A 255 0.56 14.89 10.62
CA ALA A 255 1.89 14.31 10.42
C ALA A 255 1.89 12.82 10.77
N LEU A 256 1.37 12.44 11.94
CA LEU A 256 1.27 11.04 12.36
C LEU A 256 0.44 10.20 11.40
N LEU A 257 -0.69 10.73 10.92
CA LEU A 257 -1.57 10.04 9.97
C LEU A 257 -0.86 9.77 8.63
N ILE A 258 -0.13 10.75 8.10
CA ILE A 258 0.71 10.59 6.89
C ILE A 258 1.83 9.59 7.16
N SER A 259 2.53 9.72 8.28
CA SER A 259 3.64 8.83 8.65
C SER A 259 3.18 7.38 8.78
N THR A 260 1.98 7.14 9.33
CA THR A 260 1.39 5.80 9.46
C THR A 260 1.31 5.09 8.10
N GLN A 261 1.09 5.81 7.00
CA GLN A 261 1.04 5.24 5.64
C GLN A 261 2.41 4.80 5.10
N ALA A 262 3.51 5.24 5.71
CA ALA A 262 4.85 4.85 5.32
C ALA A 262 5.31 3.51 5.94
N PHE A 263 4.59 2.98 6.93
CA PHE A 263 5.02 1.83 7.72
C PHE A 263 4.54 0.45 7.24
N GLY A 264 3.71 0.34 6.20
CA GLY A 264 3.27 -0.96 5.66
C GLY A 264 4.03 -1.37 4.40
N GLY A 265 4.47 -2.61 4.19
CA GLY A 265 5.26 -3.01 3.00
C GLY A 265 6.79 -2.89 3.18
N HIS A 266 7.57 -3.32 2.17
CA HIS A 266 9.00 -3.78 2.16
C HIS A 266 10.06 -3.00 2.97
N ALA A 267 9.71 -1.85 3.54
CA ALA A 267 10.63 -0.99 4.28
C ALA A 267 11.27 -1.67 5.50
N TRP A 268 10.63 -2.70 6.07
CA TRP A 268 11.16 -3.48 7.19
C TRP A 268 12.15 -4.57 6.75
N GLY A 269 12.02 -5.08 5.53
CA GLY A 269 12.91 -6.11 4.98
C GLY A 269 14.21 -5.58 4.35
N ILE A 270 14.32 -4.27 4.17
CA ILE A 270 15.46 -3.64 3.47
C ILE A 270 16.48 -3.09 4.47
N SER A 271 17.70 -3.64 4.44
CA SER A 271 18.80 -3.21 5.31
C SER A 271 19.56 -2.01 4.71
N PRO A 272 19.88 -0.96 5.49
CA PRO A 272 19.51 -0.77 6.89
C PRO A 272 18.08 -0.22 7.06
N VAL A 273 17.30 -0.85 7.94
CA VAL A 273 15.85 -0.60 8.14
C VAL A 273 15.54 0.86 8.47
N TRP A 274 16.33 1.49 9.34
CA TRP A 274 16.11 2.88 9.74
C TRP A 274 16.21 3.85 8.56
N LEU A 275 17.11 3.58 7.61
CA LEU A 275 17.31 4.42 6.43
C LEU A 275 16.16 4.23 5.43
N SER A 276 15.76 2.98 5.19
CA SER A 276 14.62 2.64 4.35
C SER A 276 13.33 3.32 4.84
N LEU A 277 13.05 3.21 6.14
CA LEU A 277 11.90 3.86 6.79
C LEU A 277 11.99 5.40 6.71
N ALA A 278 13.15 5.99 6.98
CA ALA A 278 13.33 7.45 6.91
C ALA A 278 13.11 7.99 5.49
N LEU A 279 13.69 7.35 4.48
CA LEU A 279 13.51 7.72 3.08
C LEU A 279 12.05 7.59 2.66
N ARG A 280 11.38 6.52 3.10
CA ARG A 280 9.97 6.30 2.78
C ARG A 280 9.05 7.31 3.45
N LEU A 281 9.28 7.64 4.72
CA LEU A 281 8.54 8.70 5.43
C LEU A 281 8.68 10.04 4.70
N LEU A 282 9.89 10.39 4.28
CA LEU A 282 10.15 11.60 3.50
C LEU A 282 9.47 11.56 2.13
N HIS A 283 9.52 10.42 1.44
CA HIS A 283 8.90 10.25 0.12
C HIS A 283 7.37 10.38 0.20
N VAL A 284 6.72 9.63 1.10
CA VAL A 284 5.26 9.66 1.30
C VAL A 284 4.80 11.05 1.77
N GLY A 285 5.54 11.69 2.69
CA GLY A 285 5.26 13.06 3.10
C GLY A 285 5.37 14.06 1.94
N THR A 286 6.35 13.86 1.05
CA THR A 286 6.51 14.68 -0.15
C THR A 286 5.35 14.48 -1.14
N VAL A 287 4.92 13.24 -1.36
CA VAL A 287 3.75 12.93 -2.18
C VAL A 287 2.49 13.58 -1.61
N ALA A 288 2.28 13.52 -0.29
CA ALA A 288 1.17 14.20 0.38
C ALA A 288 1.20 15.71 0.12
N LEU A 289 2.34 16.38 0.35
CA LEU A 289 2.48 17.82 0.09
C LEU A 289 2.23 18.18 -1.37
N TRP A 290 2.71 17.36 -2.31
CA TRP A 290 2.49 17.57 -3.75
C TRP A 290 1.00 17.44 -4.14
N LEU A 291 0.34 16.35 -3.72
CA LEU A 291 -1.11 16.14 -3.92
C LEU A 291 -1.93 17.27 -3.29
N GLY A 292 -1.61 17.64 -2.06
CA GLY A 292 -2.23 18.74 -1.34
C GLY A 292 -2.07 20.08 -2.05
N ALA A 293 -0.89 20.35 -2.62
CA ALA A 293 -0.62 21.59 -3.35
C ALA A 293 -1.44 21.68 -4.63
N LEU A 294 -1.52 20.59 -5.40
CA LEU A 294 -2.34 20.54 -6.62
C LEU A 294 -3.82 20.72 -6.31
N PHE A 295 -4.32 20.07 -5.26
CA PHE A 295 -5.71 20.22 -4.85
C PHE A 295 -6.01 21.63 -4.32
N TYR A 296 -5.08 22.21 -3.56
CA TYR A 296 -5.14 23.61 -3.14
C TYR A 296 -5.26 24.54 -4.36
N LEU A 297 -4.42 24.36 -5.39
CA LEU A 297 -4.49 25.12 -6.64
C LEU A 297 -5.87 25.04 -7.30
N LEU A 298 -6.47 23.84 -7.37
CA LEU A 298 -7.78 23.64 -7.99
C LEU A 298 -8.86 24.44 -7.25
N LEU A 299 -8.87 24.37 -5.92
CA LEU A 299 -9.86 25.03 -5.08
C LEU A 299 -9.62 26.54 -4.97
N THR A 300 -8.38 27.01 -5.10
CA THR A 300 -8.03 28.44 -5.10
C THR A 300 -7.74 28.98 -6.50
N SER A 301 -8.28 28.38 -7.56
CA SER A 301 -8.05 28.81 -8.96
C SER A 301 -8.39 30.29 -9.22
N ARG A 302 -9.29 30.89 -8.42
CA ARG A 302 -9.57 32.34 -8.48
C ARG A 302 -8.34 33.21 -8.20
N GLN A 303 -7.43 32.75 -7.34
CA GLN A 303 -6.17 33.46 -7.05
C GLN A 303 -5.25 33.53 -8.27
N VAL A 304 -5.31 32.50 -9.12
CA VAL A 304 -4.60 32.49 -10.42
C VAL A 304 -5.26 33.47 -11.38
N GLU A 305 -6.59 33.43 -11.49
CA GLU A 305 -7.37 34.31 -12.38
C GLU A 305 -7.17 35.80 -12.03
N GLN A 306 -7.03 36.11 -10.74
CA GLN A 306 -6.75 37.45 -10.23
C GLN A 306 -5.27 37.87 -10.38
N GLY A 307 -4.41 36.98 -10.89
CA GLY A 307 -2.97 37.27 -11.07
C GLY A 307 -2.22 37.48 -9.75
N ASN A 308 -2.67 36.89 -8.63
CA ASN A 308 -2.09 37.15 -7.32
C ASN A 308 -0.59 36.74 -7.27
N PRO A 309 0.34 37.69 -7.13
CA PRO A 309 1.77 37.40 -7.18
C PRO A 309 2.25 36.62 -5.94
N VAL A 310 1.61 36.80 -4.78
CA VAL A 310 1.92 36.07 -3.55
C VAL A 310 1.56 34.60 -3.73
N PHE A 311 0.36 34.33 -4.25
CA PHE A 311 -0.09 32.98 -4.57
C PHE A 311 0.87 32.29 -5.54
N LYS A 312 1.21 32.96 -6.65
CA LYS A 312 2.13 32.43 -7.68
C LYS A 312 3.50 32.05 -7.09
N ARG A 313 4.12 32.94 -6.29
CA ARG A 313 5.42 32.67 -5.65
C ARG A 313 5.33 31.53 -4.64
N PHE A 314 4.27 31.50 -3.82
CA PHE A 314 4.03 30.45 -2.84
C PHE A 314 3.89 29.09 -3.51
N PHE A 315 2.99 28.97 -4.47
CA PHE A 315 2.68 27.73 -5.16
C PHE A 315 3.90 27.18 -5.92
N LEU A 316 4.58 28.02 -6.72
CA LEU A 316 5.75 27.58 -7.49
C LEU A 316 6.90 27.11 -6.58
N ARG A 317 7.12 27.77 -5.43
CA ARG A 317 8.13 27.31 -4.46
C ARG A 317 7.75 25.97 -3.84
N MET A 318 6.49 25.81 -3.44
CA MET A 318 6.01 24.57 -2.82
C MET A 318 6.15 23.38 -3.77
N VAL A 319 5.66 23.51 -5.01
CA VAL A 319 5.73 22.44 -6.01
C VAL A 319 7.18 22.15 -6.42
N ALA A 320 8.05 23.17 -6.53
CA ALA A 320 9.46 22.96 -6.83
C ALA A 320 10.18 22.19 -5.70
N ILE A 321 9.96 22.55 -4.44
CA ILE A 321 10.53 21.84 -3.29
C ILE A 321 10.02 20.39 -3.26
N ALA A 322 8.71 20.19 -3.42
CA ALA A 322 8.12 18.85 -3.44
C ALA A 322 8.68 18.01 -4.60
N ALA A 323 8.82 18.57 -5.80
CA ALA A 323 9.40 17.86 -6.94
C ALA A 323 10.87 17.46 -6.69
N ILE A 324 11.69 18.37 -6.14
CA ILE A 324 13.09 18.07 -5.81
C ILE A 324 13.17 16.98 -4.76
N LEU A 325 12.40 17.09 -3.67
CA LEU A 325 12.38 16.07 -2.62
C LEU A 325 11.89 14.72 -3.14
N ALA A 326 10.91 14.69 -4.04
CA ALA A 326 10.38 13.46 -4.62
C ALA A 326 11.44 12.74 -5.46
N VAL A 327 12.21 13.49 -6.25
CA VAL A 327 13.34 12.96 -7.03
C VAL A 327 14.43 12.43 -6.11
N LEU A 328 14.85 13.24 -5.12
CA LEU A 328 15.95 12.88 -4.21
C LEU A 328 15.59 11.63 -3.40
N THR A 329 14.43 11.63 -2.76
CA THR A 329 13.97 10.49 -1.96
C THR A 329 13.73 9.26 -2.82
N GLY A 330 13.13 9.41 -4.02
CA GLY A 330 12.91 8.29 -4.94
C GLY A 330 14.22 7.67 -5.46
N ALA A 331 15.22 8.49 -5.80
CA ALA A 331 16.53 8.03 -6.25
C ALA A 331 17.30 7.33 -5.12
N LEU A 332 17.25 7.88 -3.89
CA LEU A 332 17.87 7.25 -2.73
C LEU A 332 17.19 5.93 -2.36
N MET A 333 15.85 5.86 -2.43
CA MET A 333 15.13 4.60 -2.24
C MET A 333 15.57 3.58 -3.29
N LEU A 334 15.61 3.94 -4.57
CA LEU A 334 16.06 3.04 -5.64
C LEU A 334 17.47 2.49 -5.36
N ALA A 335 18.41 3.35 -4.97
CA ALA A 335 19.79 2.97 -4.68
C ALA A 335 19.94 2.05 -3.45
N VAL A 336 19.02 2.14 -2.48
CA VAL A 336 19.01 1.28 -1.29
C VAL A 336 18.30 -0.05 -1.55
N GLN A 337 17.31 -0.07 -2.44
CA GLN A 337 16.44 -1.22 -2.66
C GLN A 337 16.92 -2.17 -3.75
N THR A 338 17.76 -1.73 -4.68
CA THR A 338 18.14 -2.54 -5.85
C THR A 338 19.56 -2.22 -6.29
N ASP A 339 20.27 -3.24 -6.82
CA ASP A 339 21.54 -3.00 -7.52
C ASP A 339 21.27 -2.36 -8.89
N VAL A 340 21.78 -1.16 -9.09
CA VAL A 340 21.57 -0.35 -10.30
C VAL A 340 22.08 -1.08 -11.55
N GLY A 341 23.10 -1.94 -11.44
CA GLY A 341 23.58 -2.75 -12.55
C GLY A 341 22.53 -3.74 -13.06
N SER A 342 21.82 -4.39 -12.13
CA SER A 342 20.79 -5.39 -12.44
C SER A 342 19.56 -4.81 -13.16
N LEU A 343 19.30 -3.49 -13.05
CA LEU A 343 18.15 -2.82 -13.65
C LEU A 343 18.15 -2.87 -15.17
N LEU A 344 19.34 -2.79 -15.79
CA LEU A 344 19.49 -2.78 -17.25
C LEU A 344 19.52 -4.19 -17.85
N GLU A 345 19.85 -5.19 -17.04
CA GLU A 345 20.01 -6.58 -17.48
C GLU A 345 18.72 -7.40 -17.31
N SER A 346 17.89 -7.05 -16.34
CA SER A 346 16.65 -7.79 -16.05
C SER A 346 15.45 -7.27 -16.86
N SER A 347 14.56 -8.17 -17.27
CA SER A 347 13.31 -7.87 -18.00
C SER A 347 12.06 -8.16 -17.15
N MET A 348 12.12 -7.82 -15.86
CA MET A 348 11.02 -8.01 -14.92
C MET A 348 9.97 -6.90 -15.03
N THR A 349 8.71 -7.22 -14.69
CA THR A 349 7.59 -6.25 -14.66
C THR A 349 7.92 -4.99 -13.86
N TRP A 350 8.62 -5.17 -12.74
CA TRP A 350 9.08 -4.08 -11.88
C TRP A 350 9.93 -3.03 -12.64
N ASN A 351 10.82 -3.46 -13.54
CA ASN A 351 11.67 -2.55 -14.33
C ASN A 351 10.85 -1.72 -15.31
N TYR A 352 9.91 -2.36 -16.03
CA TYR A 352 9.03 -1.65 -16.95
C TYR A 352 8.17 -0.62 -16.22
N LEU A 353 7.66 -0.94 -15.04
CA LEU A 353 6.91 0.00 -14.22
C LEU A 353 7.78 1.16 -13.72
N LEU A 354 9.04 0.89 -13.33
CA LEU A 354 10.01 1.94 -13.01
C LEU A 354 10.24 2.88 -14.20
N TYR A 355 10.46 2.32 -15.40
CA TYR A 355 10.65 3.13 -16.61
C TYR A 355 9.43 3.99 -16.95
N VAL A 356 8.21 3.43 -16.84
CA VAL A 356 6.96 4.18 -17.03
C VAL A 356 6.85 5.30 -16.00
N LYS A 357 7.17 5.04 -14.73
CA LYS A 357 7.14 6.02 -13.65
C LYS A 357 8.13 7.17 -13.92
N LEU A 358 9.37 6.85 -14.27
CA LEU A 358 10.42 7.82 -14.57
C LEU A 358 10.08 8.65 -15.81
N ALA A 359 9.66 8.01 -16.90
CA ALA A 359 9.27 8.69 -18.14
C ALA A 359 8.08 9.64 -17.90
N SER A 360 7.04 9.17 -17.20
CA SER A 360 5.87 9.98 -16.86
C SER A 360 6.25 11.19 -16.02
N PHE A 361 7.12 11.00 -15.03
CA PHE A 361 7.60 12.07 -14.16
C PHE A 361 8.45 13.10 -14.91
N LEU A 362 9.37 12.67 -15.77
CA LEU A 362 10.19 13.57 -16.59
C LEU A 362 9.34 14.39 -17.58
N LEU A 363 8.38 13.75 -18.24
CA LEU A 363 7.41 14.44 -19.10
C LEU A 363 6.60 15.45 -18.31
N MET A 364 6.15 15.09 -17.10
CA MET A 364 5.42 15.98 -16.20
C MET A 364 6.26 17.21 -15.84
N LEU A 365 7.55 17.05 -15.50
CA LEU A 365 8.45 18.18 -15.24
C LEU A 365 8.65 19.07 -16.47
N GLY A 366 8.75 18.49 -17.67
CA GLY A 366 8.84 19.25 -18.92
C GLY A 366 7.58 20.09 -19.18
N ILE A 367 6.40 19.51 -18.94
CA ILE A 367 5.12 20.22 -19.04
C ILE A 367 5.01 21.31 -17.98
N ALA A 368 5.38 21.02 -16.74
CA ALA A 368 5.39 21.98 -15.64
C ALA A 368 6.33 23.16 -15.92
N PHE A 369 7.51 22.90 -16.52
CA PHE A 369 8.43 23.95 -16.97
C PHE A 369 7.82 24.84 -18.05
N ARG A 370 7.19 24.23 -19.07
CA ARG A 370 6.47 24.97 -20.12
C ARG A 370 5.32 25.79 -19.54
N GLN A 371 4.55 25.22 -18.63
CA GLN A 371 3.45 25.88 -17.92
C GLN A 371 3.96 27.07 -17.08
N ASN A 372 5.07 26.91 -16.36
CA ASN A 372 5.69 27.99 -15.58
C ASN A 372 6.19 29.12 -16.49
N ARG A 373 6.81 28.80 -17.64
CA ARG A 373 7.23 29.82 -18.62
C ARG A 373 6.02 30.58 -19.17
N TYR A 374 4.95 29.87 -19.54
CA TYR A 374 3.71 30.48 -19.99
C TYR A 374 3.09 31.37 -18.90
N TRP A 375 3.01 30.88 -17.66
CA TRP A 375 2.44 31.62 -16.54
C TRP A 375 3.27 32.86 -16.20
N ARG A 376 4.60 32.84 -16.39
CA ARG A 376 5.45 34.03 -16.27
C ARG A 376 5.12 35.10 -17.32
N GLN A 377 4.83 34.70 -18.55
CA GLN A 377 4.56 35.62 -19.66
C GLN A 377 3.12 36.14 -19.67
N GLN A 378 2.14 35.26 -19.44
CA GLN A 378 0.72 35.54 -19.67
C GLN A 378 -0.09 35.70 -18.37
N ASN A 379 0.54 35.50 -17.20
CA ASN A 379 -0.11 35.49 -15.88
C ASN A 379 -1.34 34.57 -15.74
N THR A 380 -1.51 33.62 -16.66
CA THR A 380 -2.58 32.62 -16.67
C THR A 380 -1.99 31.22 -16.80
N LEU A 381 -2.79 30.21 -16.43
CA LEU A 381 -2.44 28.79 -16.58
C LEU A 381 -3.15 28.22 -17.82
N GLN A 382 -2.42 27.46 -18.64
CA GLN A 382 -3.06 26.69 -19.70
C GLN A 382 -3.74 25.45 -19.10
N ALA A 383 -5.05 25.31 -19.34
CA ALA A 383 -5.81 24.18 -18.83
C ALA A 383 -5.37 22.84 -19.45
N SER A 384 -4.98 22.83 -20.72
CA SER A 384 -4.51 21.61 -21.41
C SER A 384 -3.22 21.08 -20.78
N LEU A 385 -2.22 21.95 -20.55
CA LEU A 385 -0.96 21.56 -19.92
C LEU A 385 -1.19 21.04 -18.49
N LEU A 386 -2.05 21.71 -17.72
CA LEU A 386 -2.39 21.25 -16.36
C LEU A 386 -3.07 19.87 -16.37
N ARG A 387 -3.95 19.59 -17.34
CA ARG A 387 -4.59 18.27 -17.48
C ARG A 387 -3.56 17.17 -17.77
N TRP A 388 -2.63 17.43 -18.69
CA TRP A 388 -1.55 16.48 -19.00
C TRP A 388 -0.61 16.26 -17.82
N GLU A 389 -0.27 17.32 -17.09
CA GLU A 389 0.54 17.23 -15.86
C GLU A 389 -0.14 16.33 -14.82
N LEU A 390 -1.45 16.52 -14.59
CA LEU A 390 -2.23 15.68 -13.68
C LEU A 390 -2.33 14.22 -14.16
N MET A 391 -2.57 14.00 -15.45
CA MET A 391 -2.65 12.64 -16.01
C MET A 391 -1.33 11.88 -15.86
N LEU A 392 -0.20 12.51 -16.21
CA LEU A 392 1.12 11.90 -16.06
C LEU A 392 1.47 11.67 -14.59
N GLY A 393 1.08 12.57 -13.70
CA GLY A 393 1.20 12.40 -12.26
C GLY A 393 0.42 11.17 -11.75
N ILE A 394 -0.82 10.98 -12.20
CA ILE A 394 -1.63 9.79 -11.87
C ILE A 394 -0.96 8.53 -12.41
N VAL A 395 -0.46 8.53 -13.66
CA VAL A 395 0.24 7.37 -14.22
C VAL A 395 1.50 7.03 -13.42
N ALA A 396 2.30 8.04 -13.04
CA ALA A 396 3.49 7.83 -12.22
C ALA A 396 3.15 7.28 -10.81
N MET A 397 2.04 7.75 -10.22
CA MET A 397 1.53 7.21 -8.96
C MET A 397 1.06 5.76 -9.10
N LEU A 398 0.24 5.45 -10.11
CA LEU A 398 -0.26 4.10 -10.35
C LEU A 398 0.88 3.13 -10.66
N ALA A 399 1.87 3.52 -11.47
CA ALA A 399 3.06 2.73 -11.70
C ALA A 399 3.81 2.48 -10.38
N GLY A 400 4.00 3.51 -9.55
CA GLY A 400 4.63 3.35 -8.24
C GLY A 400 3.85 2.48 -7.25
N LEU A 401 2.52 2.54 -7.28
CA LEU A 401 1.64 1.68 -6.48
C LEU A 401 1.69 0.25 -6.98
N TRP A 402 1.74 0.01 -8.28
CA TRP A 402 1.85 -1.33 -8.82
C TRP A 402 3.23 -1.93 -8.55
N MET A 403 4.30 -1.12 -8.63
CA MET A 403 5.65 -1.57 -8.28
C MET A 403 5.73 -2.12 -6.87
N SER A 404 4.96 -1.58 -5.91
CA SER A 404 4.96 -2.08 -4.53
C SER A 404 4.28 -3.45 -4.35
N HIS A 405 3.70 -4.01 -5.41
CA HIS A 405 3.10 -5.36 -5.45
C HIS A 405 3.84 -6.27 -6.44
N THR A 406 5.09 -5.93 -6.77
CA THR A 406 5.91 -6.73 -7.70
C THR A 406 7.31 -6.93 -7.12
N GLN A 407 7.89 -8.09 -7.36
CA GLN A 407 9.22 -8.46 -6.86
C GLN A 407 10.31 -7.51 -7.36
N TYR A 408 11.31 -7.27 -6.50
CA TYR A 408 12.49 -6.50 -6.88
C TYR A 408 13.42 -7.33 -7.78
N PRO A 409 14.13 -6.69 -8.71
CA PRO A 409 15.21 -7.33 -9.44
C PRO A 409 16.34 -7.72 -8.48
N GLY A 410 16.81 -8.96 -8.55
CA GLY A 410 18.01 -9.40 -7.84
C GLY A 410 17.82 -9.84 -6.37
N THR A 411 16.57 -10.05 -5.94
CA THR A 411 16.24 -10.79 -4.70
C THR A 411 16.01 -12.26 -4.99
#